data_AF-A0A7X9E4M0-F1
#
_entry.id   AF-A0A7X9E4M0-F1
#
_cell.length_a   1.000
_cell.length_b   1.000
_cell.length_c   1.000
_cell.angle_alpha   90.00
_cell.angle_beta   90.00
_cell.angle_gamma   90.00
#
_symmetry.space_group_name_H-M   'P 1'
#
loop_
_entity.id
_entity.type
_entity.pdbx_description
1 polymer ?
#
loop_
_entity_poly.entity_id
_entity_poly.type
_entity_poly.pdbx_seq_one_letter_code
_entity_poly.pdbx_strand_id
1 'polypeptide(L)'
;MKKIINLMFLAVVTLLITACSSDKVVPKALFSYEVHGDSVFFTNLSQNATSYSWDFGDNTTSSEENPVHLYSTSGTFTVILTAMNDGESSTYTDQVSISKPLIKIDGNFSDWSDVPADKLATATLPEGASLTALKELKVCADENFIYFYLKLDQVQVAPLDIFINSDNNAATGGNSWLWDPCGADYLIEGFLNEGMADAAVYNWPADKPQDGWEWVEAVPAGSGIISMSEVKTVSGTIVQLEASIVKELLPATLANQIGIGVFSSNADWAETGSLPSVSAESEIKAPLLTVKLN
;
A
#
# COMPACT_ATOMS: atom_id res chain seq x y z
N MET A 1 97.82 29.89 -35.79
CA MET A 1 98.45 30.55 -34.61
C MET A 1 97.37 30.83 -33.58
N LYS A 2 97.59 30.42 -32.32
CA LYS A 2 97.13 31.03 -31.03
C LYS A 2 95.62 31.30 -30.88
N LYS A 3 94.92 30.94 -29.80
CA LYS A 3 95.31 30.49 -28.45
C LYS A 3 94.06 29.92 -27.76
N ILE A 4 94.32 28.93 -26.92
CA ILE A 4 93.50 28.36 -25.84
C ILE A 4 93.01 29.45 -24.87
N ILE A 5 91.80 29.30 -24.30
CA ILE A 5 91.53 29.42 -22.84
C ILE A 5 90.31 28.57 -22.49
N ASN A 6 90.57 27.61 -21.61
CA ASN A 6 89.64 26.75 -20.89
C ASN A 6 89.01 27.56 -19.75
N LEU A 7 87.69 27.48 -19.55
CA LEU A 7 87.10 27.80 -18.26
C LEU A 7 86.03 26.75 -17.93
N MET A 8 86.35 25.92 -16.94
CA MET A 8 85.46 24.92 -16.36
C MET A 8 84.15 25.59 -15.89
N PHE A 9 83.02 25.07 -16.34
CA PHE A 9 81.75 25.23 -15.66
C PHE A 9 81.31 23.86 -15.14
N LEU A 10 81.28 23.73 -13.83
CA LEU A 10 80.77 22.58 -13.11
C LEU A 10 79.24 22.53 -13.34
N ALA A 11 78.79 21.68 -14.27
CA ALA A 11 77.38 21.43 -14.48
C ALA A 11 76.86 20.54 -13.35
N VAL A 12 76.17 21.15 -12.39
CA VAL A 12 75.33 20.43 -11.41
C VAL A 12 74.18 19.81 -12.20
N VAL A 13 74.24 18.49 -12.41
CA VAL A 13 73.11 17.73 -12.96
C VAL A 13 72.09 17.57 -11.85
N THR A 14 71.12 18.47 -11.80
CA THR A 14 69.88 18.25 -11.06
C THR A 14 69.09 17.18 -11.79
N LEU A 15 69.11 15.96 -11.24
CA LEU A 15 68.19 14.90 -11.65
C LEU A 15 66.77 15.32 -11.26
N LEU A 16 66.03 15.91 -12.21
CA LEU A 16 64.59 16.08 -12.09
C LEU A 16 63.97 14.69 -12.10
N ILE A 17 63.70 14.17 -10.90
CA ILE A 17 62.79 13.04 -10.73
C ILE A 17 61.42 13.59 -11.09
N THR A 18 61.02 13.45 -12.35
CA THR A 18 59.63 13.61 -12.74
C THR A 18 58.88 12.45 -12.10
N ALA A 19 58.30 12.70 -10.94
CA ALA A 19 57.31 11.81 -10.38
C ALA A 19 56.18 11.74 -11.41
N CYS A 20 56.08 10.63 -12.13
CA CYS A 20 54.88 10.25 -12.85
C CYS A 20 53.75 10.26 -11.82
N SER A 21 52.80 11.19 -11.92
CA SER A 21 51.49 10.98 -11.29
C SER A 21 50.92 9.74 -11.95
N SER A 22 50.94 8.60 -11.27
CA SER A 22 50.14 7.46 -11.69
C SER A 22 48.71 7.96 -11.83
N ASP A 23 48.11 7.83 -13.01
CA ASP A 23 46.70 8.15 -13.22
C ASP A 23 45.90 7.44 -12.13
N LYS A 24 45.36 8.22 -11.21
CA LYS A 24 44.60 7.65 -10.11
C LYS A 24 43.32 7.08 -10.68
N VAL A 25 43.11 5.79 -10.45
CA VAL A 25 41.90 5.12 -10.91
C VAL A 25 40.77 5.61 -10.02
N VAL A 26 39.86 6.42 -10.55
CA VAL A 26 38.72 6.93 -9.77
C VAL A 26 37.63 5.85 -9.74
N PRO A 27 37.05 5.56 -8.56
CA PRO A 27 35.87 4.72 -8.47
C PRO A 27 34.73 5.27 -9.34
N LYS A 28 33.86 4.39 -9.81
CA LYS A 28 32.59 4.76 -10.42
C LYS A 28 31.47 4.12 -9.63
N ALA A 29 30.90 4.85 -8.68
CA ALA A 29 29.77 4.40 -7.88
C ALA A 29 28.56 4.13 -8.78
N LEU A 30 27.90 3.02 -8.54
CA LEU A 30 26.62 2.65 -9.15
C LEU A 30 25.96 1.58 -8.30
N PHE A 31 24.65 1.63 -8.16
CA PHE A 31 23.89 0.53 -7.59
C PHE A 31 22.58 0.32 -8.35
N SER A 32 21.99 -0.85 -8.15
CA SER A 32 20.58 -1.15 -8.39
C SER A 32 19.94 -1.66 -7.09
N TYR A 33 18.62 -1.72 -7.04
CA TYR A 33 17.90 -2.22 -5.87
C TYR A 33 16.61 -2.94 -6.24
N GLU A 34 16.15 -3.82 -5.35
CA GLU A 34 14.84 -4.46 -5.39
C GLU A 34 14.11 -4.20 -4.08
N VAL A 35 12.83 -3.81 -4.16
CA VAL A 35 11.98 -3.53 -2.99
C VAL A 35 11.08 -4.74 -2.73
N HIS A 36 11.11 -5.24 -1.49
CA HIS A 36 10.26 -6.33 -1.00
C HIS A 36 9.56 -5.88 0.29
N GLY A 37 8.36 -5.30 0.15
CA GLY A 37 7.64 -4.68 1.26
C GLY A 37 8.41 -3.48 1.79
N ASP A 38 8.88 -3.56 3.04
CA ASP A 38 9.70 -2.51 3.68
C ASP A 38 11.20 -2.81 3.68
N SER A 39 11.62 -3.92 3.05
CA SER A 39 13.02 -4.29 2.89
C SER A 39 13.52 -3.99 1.48
N VAL A 40 14.73 -3.44 1.37
CA VAL A 40 15.38 -3.12 0.09
C VAL A 40 16.70 -3.85 -0.01
N PHE A 41 16.86 -4.57 -1.12
CA PHE A 41 18.04 -5.35 -1.43
C PHE A 41 18.88 -4.57 -2.42
N PHE A 42 20.01 -4.02 -1.97
CA PHE A 42 20.92 -3.25 -2.82
C PHE A 42 21.96 -4.16 -3.47
N THR A 43 22.17 -3.96 -4.77
CA THR A 43 23.27 -4.57 -5.52
C THR A 43 24.25 -3.49 -5.93
N ASN A 44 25.48 -3.63 -5.49
CA ASN A 44 26.57 -2.74 -5.86
C ASN A 44 27.11 -3.11 -7.24
N LEU A 45 27.13 -2.13 -8.13
CA LEU A 45 27.61 -2.23 -9.51
C LEU A 45 28.81 -1.30 -9.74
N SER A 46 29.43 -0.84 -8.65
CA SER A 46 30.53 0.12 -8.69
C SER A 46 31.77 -0.48 -9.32
N GLN A 47 32.54 0.35 -10.00
CA GLN A 47 33.81 -0.05 -10.62
C GLN A 47 34.98 0.61 -9.90
N ASN A 48 36.13 -0.08 -9.89
CA ASN A 48 37.38 0.41 -9.32
C ASN A 48 37.31 0.82 -7.84
N ALA A 49 36.40 0.23 -7.05
CA ALA A 49 36.26 0.49 -5.62
C ALA A 49 36.73 -0.72 -4.80
N THR A 50 37.20 -0.46 -3.59
CA THR A 50 37.60 -1.48 -2.60
C THR A 50 36.85 -1.34 -1.28
N SER A 51 36.13 -0.23 -1.07
CA SER A 51 35.26 -0.02 0.08
C SER A 51 34.07 0.85 -0.26
N TYR A 52 33.02 0.73 0.56
CA TYR A 52 31.71 1.31 0.29
C TYR A 52 31.14 1.94 1.57
N SER A 53 30.35 3.00 1.38
CA SER A 53 29.54 3.60 2.42
C SER A 53 28.19 3.97 1.85
N TRP A 54 27.14 3.51 2.51
CA TRP A 54 25.75 3.77 2.16
C TRP A 54 25.14 4.74 3.17
N ASP A 55 24.40 5.72 2.66
CA ASP A 55 23.41 6.50 3.41
C ASP A 55 22.05 6.17 2.81
N PHE A 56 21.14 5.63 3.62
CA PHE A 56 19.85 5.17 3.14
C PHE A 56 18.78 6.27 3.12
N GLY A 57 19.11 7.49 3.55
CA GLY A 57 18.19 8.62 3.57
C GLY A 57 17.22 8.64 4.76
N ASP A 58 17.36 7.71 5.71
CA ASP A 58 16.54 7.59 6.93
C ASP A 58 17.37 7.76 8.23
N ASN A 59 18.56 8.36 8.10
CA ASN A 59 19.59 8.51 9.15
C ASN A 59 20.30 7.21 9.55
N THR A 60 20.18 6.15 8.75
CA THR A 60 20.97 4.93 8.92
C THR A 60 21.97 4.75 7.79
N THR A 61 23.02 3.96 8.04
CA THR A 61 24.14 3.77 7.11
C THR A 61 24.62 2.33 7.11
N SER A 62 25.36 1.93 6.06
CA SER A 62 26.04 0.63 6.00
C SER A 62 27.41 0.75 5.33
N SER A 63 28.28 -0.24 5.55
CA SER A 63 29.56 -0.41 4.85
C SER A 63 29.67 -1.75 4.11
N GLU A 64 28.57 -2.53 4.10
CA GLU A 64 28.50 -3.77 3.35
C GLU A 64 28.53 -3.51 1.84
N GLU A 65 29.05 -4.47 1.09
CA GLU A 65 29.09 -4.36 -0.37
C GLU A 65 27.68 -4.39 -0.97
N ASN A 66 26.83 -5.33 -0.54
CA ASN A 66 25.44 -5.49 -1.00
C ASN A 66 24.50 -5.54 0.23
N PRO A 67 24.15 -4.40 0.85
CA PRO A 67 23.33 -4.39 2.05
C PRO A 67 21.87 -4.74 1.76
N VAL A 68 21.21 -5.33 2.75
CA VAL A 68 19.75 -5.36 2.84
C VAL A 68 19.34 -4.36 3.91
N HIS A 69 18.51 -3.38 3.55
CA HIS A 69 18.07 -2.32 4.47
C HIS A 69 16.57 -2.41 4.75
N LEU A 70 16.19 -2.29 6.02
CA LEU A 70 14.80 -2.28 6.45
C LEU A 70 14.39 -0.84 6.78
N TYR A 71 13.48 -0.28 6.00
CA TYR A 71 12.93 1.05 6.26
C TYR A 71 11.83 0.96 7.31
N SER A 72 11.88 1.83 8.33
CA SER A 72 10.89 1.82 9.41
C SER A 72 9.56 2.49 9.03
N THR A 73 9.57 3.44 8.10
CA THR A 73 8.38 4.20 7.65
C THR A 73 8.22 4.13 6.13
N SER A 74 6.99 4.33 5.65
CA SER A 74 6.75 4.64 4.23
C SER A 74 7.36 6.00 3.88
N GLY A 75 7.74 6.19 2.62
CA GLY A 75 8.31 7.44 2.14
C GLY A 75 9.19 7.25 0.92
N THR A 76 9.68 8.37 0.39
CA THR A 76 10.73 8.36 -0.64
C THR A 76 12.03 8.78 0.02
N PHE A 77 13.04 7.93 -0.07
CA PHE A 77 14.33 8.10 0.58
C PHE A 77 15.42 8.32 -0.48
N THR A 78 16.26 9.32 -0.25
CA THR A 78 17.44 9.58 -1.08
C THR A 78 18.57 8.67 -0.64
N VAL A 79 18.86 7.62 -1.41
CA VAL A 79 19.95 6.69 -1.11
C VAL A 79 21.22 7.14 -1.80
N ILE A 80 22.33 7.16 -1.05
CA ILE A 80 23.64 7.58 -1.54
C ILE A 80 24.64 6.44 -1.30
N LEU A 81 25.26 5.96 -2.38
CA LEU A 81 26.43 5.08 -2.32
C LEU A 81 27.68 5.91 -2.56
N THR A 82 28.62 5.88 -1.61
CA THR A 82 29.99 6.37 -1.76
C THR A 82 30.92 5.17 -1.97
N ALA A 83 31.50 5.06 -3.16
CA ALA A 83 32.48 4.04 -3.50
C ALA A 83 33.90 4.62 -3.44
N MET A 84 34.81 3.95 -2.75
CA MET A 84 36.15 4.45 -2.40
C MET A 84 37.26 3.46 -2.79
N ASN A 85 38.44 3.99 -3.10
CA ASN A 85 39.70 3.26 -3.18
C ASN A 85 40.85 4.15 -2.67
N ASP A 86 42.12 3.83 -2.98
CA ASP A 86 43.36 4.48 -2.53
C ASP A 86 43.40 6.02 -2.67
N GLY A 87 42.67 6.70 -1.78
CA GLY A 87 42.55 8.16 -1.71
C GLY A 87 41.55 8.79 -2.67
N GLU A 88 40.82 8.01 -3.48
CA GLU A 88 39.77 8.53 -4.38
C GLU A 88 38.39 8.01 -3.99
N SER A 89 37.35 8.78 -4.35
CA SER A 89 35.96 8.42 -4.09
C SER A 89 35.03 8.96 -5.18
N SER A 90 33.88 8.31 -5.32
CA SER A 90 32.77 8.80 -6.14
C SER A 90 31.45 8.48 -5.47
N THR A 91 30.40 9.22 -5.81
CA THR A 91 29.05 9.00 -5.28
C THR A 91 28.04 8.71 -6.38
N TYR A 92 27.05 7.89 -6.05
CA TYR A 92 25.85 7.68 -6.86
C TYR A 92 24.63 7.85 -5.97
N THR A 93 23.60 8.51 -6.48
CA THR A 93 22.39 8.84 -5.75
C THR A 93 21.17 8.39 -6.53
N ASP A 94 20.24 7.73 -5.84
CA ASP A 94 18.93 7.36 -6.40
C ASP A 94 17.82 7.53 -5.35
N GLN A 95 16.57 7.59 -5.79
CA GLN A 95 15.41 7.64 -4.91
C GLN A 95 14.79 6.25 -4.77
N VAL A 96 14.59 5.81 -3.53
CA VAL A 96 13.89 4.57 -3.23
C VAL A 96 12.56 4.91 -2.55
N SER A 97 11.45 4.50 -3.15
CA SER A 97 10.11 4.66 -2.59
C SER A 97 9.70 3.38 -1.85
N ILE A 98 9.37 3.54 -0.57
CA ILE A 98 8.85 2.49 0.31
C ILE A 98 7.39 2.79 0.58
N SER A 99 6.53 1.82 0.30
CA SER A 99 5.12 1.87 0.63
C SER A 99 4.82 0.74 1.61
N LYS A 100 4.61 1.09 2.88
CA LYS A 100 4.04 0.17 3.87
C LYS A 100 2.53 0.23 3.79
N PRO A 101 1.84 -0.93 3.94
CA PRO A 101 0.41 -0.96 4.19
C PRO A 101 0.05 -0.03 5.35
N LEU A 102 -0.93 0.84 5.14
CA LEU A 102 -1.46 1.71 6.20
C LEU A 102 -2.04 0.89 7.36
N ILE A 103 -2.69 -0.23 7.04
CA ILE A 103 -3.23 -1.20 8.01
C ILE A 103 -2.57 -2.55 7.76
N LYS A 104 -2.15 -3.22 8.83
CA LYS A 104 -1.65 -4.60 8.78
C LYS A 104 -2.81 -5.54 9.07
N ILE A 105 -3.06 -6.48 8.17
CA ILE A 105 -4.13 -7.46 8.33
C ILE A 105 -3.66 -8.61 9.24
N ASP A 106 -3.58 -8.35 10.55
CA ASP A 106 -3.06 -9.30 11.55
C ASP A 106 -3.99 -9.47 12.78
N GLY A 107 -5.13 -8.78 12.78
CA GLY A 107 -6.12 -8.76 13.83
C GLY A 107 -5.72 -7.90 15.03
N ASN A 108 -4.61 -7.16 14.97
CA ASN A 108 -4.25 -6.16 15.95
C ASN A 108 -4.70 -4.77 15.48
N PHE A 109 -5.89 -4.38 15.90
CA PHE A 109 -6.58 -3.16 15.45
C PHE A 109 -5.98 -1.83 15.96
N SER A 110 -4.73 -1.81 16.44
CA SER A 110 -4.12 -0.60 17.00
C SER A 110 -3.77 0.45 15.95
N ASP A 111 -3.40 0.00 14.76
CA ASP A 111 -3.07 0.84 13.59
C ASP A 111 -4.25 1.71 13.12
N TRP A 112 -5.49 1.25 13.28
CA TRP A 112 -6.70 2.03 13.02
C TRP A 112 -6.77 3.34 13.82
N SER A 113 -6.08 3.43 14.95
CA SER A 113 -6.00 4.65 15.74
C SER A 113 -4.98 5.67 15.21
N ASP A 114 -4.05 5.21 14.37
CA ASP A 114 -3.03 6.05 13.74
C ASP A 114 -3.50 6.63 12.40
N VAL A 115 -4.62 6.14 11.85
CA VAL A 115 -5.18 6.66 10.59
C VAL A 115 -5.69 8.10 10.79
N PRO A 116 -5.21 9.07 9.99
CA PRO A 116 -5.71 10.45 10.06
C PRO A 116 -7.23 10.52 9.85
N ALA A 117 -7.92 11.29 10.67
CA ALA A 117 -9.38 11.39 10.65
C ALA A 117 -9.94 11.88 9.30
N ASP A 118 -9.18 12.66 8.53
CA ASP A 118 -9.57 13.14 7.19
C ASP A 118 -9.40 12.09 6.08
N LYS A 119 -8.73 10.96 6.40
CA LYS A 119 -8.56 9.76 5.56
C LYS A 119 -9.34 8.55 6.06
N LEU A 120 -9.99 8.65 7.23
CA LEU A 120 -10.77 7.58 7.84
C LEU A 120 -12.27 7.85 7.65
N ALA A 121 -12.92 7.05 6.82
CA ALA A 121 -14.37 7.02 6.75
C ALA A 121 -14.92 6.08 7.84
N THR A 122 -15.97 6.49 8.55
CA THR A 122 -16.57 5.69 9.63
C THR A 122 -18.09 5.74 9.58
N ALA A 123 -18.73 4.60 9.76
CA ALA A 123 -20.16 4.48 10.01
C ALA A 123 -20.38 3.63 11.27
N THR A 124 -21.25 4.09 12.16
CA THR A 124 -21.57 3.42 13.42
C THR A 124 -23.06 3.20 13.54
N LEU A 125 -23.45 2.05 14.09
CA LEU A 125 -24.83 1.75 14.40
C LEU A 125 -25.37 2.76 15.44
N PRO A 126 -26.38 3.58 15.12
CA PRO A 126 -27.00 4.46 16.10
C PRO A 126 -27.95 3.69 17.01
N GLU A 127 -28.27 4.29 18.15
CA GLU A 127 -29.31 3.77 19.04
C GLU A 127 -30.67 3.75 18.32
N GLY A 128 -31.42 2.66 18.49
CA GLY A 128 -32.76 2.50 17.91
C GLY A 128 -32.79 1.98 16.46
N ALA A 129 -31.65 1.66 15.86
CA ALA A 129 -31.58 1.00 14.56
C ALA A 129 -32.34 -0.35 14.53
N SER A 130 -33.02 -0.62 13.42
CA SER A 130 -33.78 -1.87 13.22
C SER A 130 -32.91 -3.02 12.74
N LEU A 131 -31.87 -2.74 11.94
CA LEU A 131 -30.83 -3.69 11.55
C LEU A 131 -29.63 -3.54 12.48
N THR A 132 -29.30 -4.58 13.24
CA THR A 132 -28.36 -4.44 14.38
C THR A 132 -27.10 -5.28 14.30
N ALA A 133 -26.95 -6.18 13.32
CA ALA A 133 -25.80 -7.07 13.26
C ALA A 133 -24.48 -6.30 13.08
N LEU A 134 -24.42 -5.36 12.14
CA LEU A 134 -23.27 -4.47 11.96
C LEU A 134 -23.29 -3.35 13.01
N LYS A 135 -22.16 -3.16 13.69
CA LYS A 135 -22.01 -2.17 14.77
C LYS A 135 -21.13 -1.00 14.35
N GLU A 136 -20.06 -1.27 13.61
CA GLU A 136 -19.08 -0.27 13.19
C GLU A 136 -18.42 -0.73 11.90
N LEU A 137 -18.29 0.20 10.96
CA LEU A 137 -17.54 0.09 9.72
C LEU A 137 -16.53 1.24 9.70
N LYS A 138 -15.26 0.91 9.51
CA LYS A 138 -14.23 1.88 9.17
C LYS A 138 -13.62 1.52 7.83
N VAL A 139 -13.36 2.53 7.01
CA VAL A 139 -12.70 2.35 5.72
C VAL A 139 -11.64 3.43 5.54
N CYS A 140 -10.45 3.01 5.13
CA CYS A 140 -9.38 3.90 4.72
C CYS A 140 -8.64 3.28 3.53
N ALA A 141 -7.71 4.01 2.92
CA ALA A 141 -6.95 3.52 1.79
C ALA A 141 -5.55 4.13 1.75
N ASP A 142 -4.63 3.40 1.13
CA ASP A 142 -3.33 3.91 0.68
C ASP A 142 -3.17 3.71 -0.83
N GLU A 143 -1.97 3.85 -1.37
CA GLU A 143 -1.71 3.69 -2.80
C GLU A 143 -2.18 2.34 -3.37
N ASN A 144 -2.05 1.26 -2.59
CA ASN A 144 -2.20 -0.11 -3.06
C ASN A 144 -3.50 -0.76 -2.60
N PHE A 145 -4.02 -0.37 -1.44
CA PHE A 145 -5.10 -1.10 -0.79
C PHE A 145 -6.26 -0.20 -0.33
N ILE A 146 -7.44 -0.80 -0.25
CA ILE A 146 -8.59 -0.29 0.50
C ILE A 146 -8.74 -1.18 1.73
N TYR A 147 -8.73 -0.61 2.92
CA TYR A 147 -8.81 -1.32 4.19
C TYR A 147 -10.18 -1.17 4.82
N PHE A 148 -10.64 -2.24 5.47
CA PHE A 148 -11.90 -2.33 6.16
C PHE A 148 -11.64 -2.78 7.59
N TYR A 149 -12.29 -2.13 8.55
CA TYR A 149 -12.51 -2.70 9.86
C TYR A 149 -14.00 -2.85 10.07
N LEU A 150 -14.38 -3.98 10.64
CA LEU A 150 -15.76 -4.33 10.91
C LEU A 150 -15.90 -4.78 12.35
N LYS A 151 -16.91 -4.23 13.02
CA LYS A 151 -17.42 -4.74 14.30
C LYS A 151 -18.85 -5.18 14.10
N LEU A 152 -19.16 -6.41 14.47
CA LEU A 152 -20.47 -7.00 14.22
C LEU A 152 -20.84 -8.06 15.25
N ASP A 153 -22.12 -8.41 15.32
CA ASP A 153 -22.66 -9.55 16.08
C ASP A 153 -22.64 -10.81 15.21
N GLN A 154 -21.65 -11.69 15.41
CA GLN A 154 -21.35 -12.79 14.48
C GLN A 154 -22.49 -13.79 14.34
N VAL A 155 -23.29 -14.00 15.40
CA VAL A 155 -24.38 -15.01 15.36
C VAL A 155 -25.49 -14.62 14.39
N GLN A 156 -25.58 -13.34 14.03
CA GLN A 156 -26.60 -12.83 13.12
C GLN A 156 -26.12 -12.76 11.67
N VAL A 157 -24.87 -13.14 11.38
CA VAL A 157 -24.29 -12.98 10.04
C VAL A 157 -23.87 -14.32 9.47
N ALA A 158 -24.39 -14.62 8.28
CA ALA A 158 -23.92 -15.72 7.45
C ALA A 158 -23.11 -15.16 6.26
N PRO A 159 -23.70 -14.49 5.25
CA PRO A 159 -22.92 -13.75 4.26
C PRO A 159 -22.71 -12.29 4.68
N LEU A 160 -21.56 -11.76 4.27
CA LEU A 160 -21.25 -10.35 4.31
C LEU A 160 -20.97 -9.87 2.88
N ASP A 161 -21.67 -8.81 2.49
CA ASP A 161 -21.58 -8.22 1.17
C ASP A 161 -20.99 -6.81 1.25
N ILE A 162 -20.04 -6.52 0.38
CA ILE A 162 -19.46 -5.18 0.23
C ILE A 162 -19.83 -4.64 -1.14
N PHE A 163 -20.61 -3.56 -1.15
CA PHE A 163 -20.98 -2.81 -2.33
C PHE A 163 -20.01 -1.65 -2.53
N ILE A 164 -19.49 -1.50 -3.76
CA ILE A 164 -18.51 -0.47 -4.12
C ILE A 164 -19.05 0.33 -5.30
N ASN A 165 -19.31 1.61 -5.08
CA ASN A 165 -19.49 2.61 -6.13
C ASN A 165 -18.10 3.21 -6.44
N SER A 166 -17.48 2.72 -7.50
CA SER A 166 -16.05 2.91 -7.80
C SER A 166 -15.72 4.24 -8.46
N ASP A 167 -16.71 4.87 -9.09
CA ASP A 167 -16.59 6.17 -9.76
C ASP A 167 -17.28 7.31 -8.99
N ASN A 168 -17.96 6.99 -7.88
CA ASN A 168 -18.79 7.88 -7.07
C ASN A 168 -19.88 8.57 -7.88
N ASN A 169 -20.39 7.90 -8.91
CA ASN A 169 -21.49 8.36 -9.73
C ASN A 169 -22.73 7.51 -9.46
N ALA A 170 -23.74 8.13 -8.84
CA ALA A 170 -25.00 7.46 -8.51
C ALA A 170 -25.83 7.03 -9.75
N ALA A 171 -25.52 7.57 -10.94
CA ALA A 171 -26.24 7.26 -12.17
C ALA A 171 -25.69 6.03 -12.92
N THR A 172 -24.58 5.46 -12.46
CA THR A 172 -23.97 4.22 -12.95
C THR A 172 -24.11 3.12 -11.90
N GLY A 173 -23.82 1.87 -12.28
CA GLY A 173 -23.89 0.72 -11.39
C GLY A 173 -25.31 0.30 -10.98
N GLY A 174 -25.39 -0.76 -10.18
CA GLY A 174 -26.62 -1.32 -9.63
C GLY A 174 -27.04 -0.61 -8.35
N ASN A 175 -28.34 -0.35 -8.21
CA ASN A 175 -28.92 0.16 -6.98
C ASN A 175 -29.32 -0.99 -6.05
N SER A 176 -28.94 -0.85 -4.79
CA SER A 176 -29.48 -1.66 -3.70
C SER A 176 -30.69 -0.96 -3.08
N TRP A 177 -31.60 -1.75 -2.54
CA TRP A 177 -32.77 -1.26 -1.80
C TRP A 177 -32.41 -0.72 -0.42
N LEU A 178 -31.17 -0.85 0.06
CA LEU A 178 -30.73 -0.41 1.37
C LEU A 178 -30.18 1.02 1.40
N TRP A 179 -29.66 1.51 0.27
CA TRP A 179 -28.97 2.81 0.19
C TRP A 179 -29.57 3.68 -0.89
N ASP A 180 -29.61 4.99 -0.64
CA ASP A 180 -30.13 5.97 -1.58
C ASP A 180 -29.25 7.25 -1.59
N PRO A 181 -28.48 7.50 -2.67
CA PRO A 181 -28.19 6.59 -3.79
C PRO A 181 -27.18 5.49 -3.45
N CYS A 182 -27.18 4.41 -4.24
CA CYS A 182 -26.20 3.33 -4.18
C CYS A 182 -25.24 3.37 -5.39
N GLY A 183 -25.72 3.04 -6.59
CA GLY A 183 -24.92 3.01 -7.82
C GLY A 183 -23.65 2.15 -7.71
N ALA A 184 -23.75 0.95 -7.14
CA ALA A 184 -22.61 0.08 -6.94
C ALA A 184 -22.16 -0.55 -8.27
N ASP A 185 -20.89 -0.36 -8.62
CA ASP A 185 -20.26 -1.02 -9.77
C ASP A 185 -19.79 -2.42 -9.41
N TYR A 186 -19.41 -2.64 -8.16
CA TYR A 186 -18.93 -3.94 -7.69
C TYR A 186 -19.66 -4.41 -6.45
N LEU A 187 -19.82 -5.72 -6.39
CA LEU A 187 -20.25 -6.49 -5.23
C LEU A 187 -19.16 -7.48 -4.89
N ILE A 188 -18.76 -7.52 -3.64
CA ILE A 188 -17.92 -8.56 -3.07
C ILE A 188 -18.77 -9.36 -2.12
N GLU A 189 -18.81 -10.67 -2.31
CA GLU A 189 -19.62 -11.61 -1.52
C GLU A 189 -18.70 -12.64 -0.87
N GLY A 190 -18.85 -12.85 0.45
CA GLY A 190 -18.10 -13.88 1.17
C GLY A 190 -18.67 -14.21 2.55
N PHE A 191 -18.59 -15.48 2.95
CA PHE A 191 -19.05 -15.94 4.27
C PHE A 191 -18.02 -15.60 5.36
N LEU A 192 -18.48 -15.05 6.49
CA LEU A 192 -17.62 -14.80 7.66
C LEU A 192 -17.00 -16.09 8.24
N ASN A 193 -17.69 -17.23 8.08
CA ASN A 193 -17.25 -18.51 8.65
C ASN A 193 -16.32 -19.33 7.73
N GLU A 194 -16.29 -19.04 6.43
CA GLU A 194 -15.37 -19.68 5.48
C GLU A 194 -14.13 -18.80 5.21
N GLY A 195 -14.11 -17.60 5.79
CA GLY A 195 -13.08 -16.59 5.57
C GLY A 195 -13.37 -15.83 4.28
N MET A 196 -13.47 -14.50 4.36
CA MET A 196 -13.59 -13.65 3.17
C MET A 196 -12.39 -13.75 2.21
N ALA A 197 -11.34 -14.50 2.58
CA ALA A 197 -10.16 -14.76 1.77
C ALA A 197 -10.47 -15.45 0.43
N ASP A 198 -11.65 -16.07 0.29
CA ASP A 198 -12.13 -16.69 -0.96
C ASP A 198 -13.26 -15.89 -1.64
N ALA A 199 -13.47 -14.62 -1.28
CA ALA A 199 -14.53 -13.81 -1.89
C ALA A 199 -14.27 -13.58 -3.39
N ALA A 200 -15.33 -13.72 -4.20
CA ALA A 200 -15.34 -13.29 -5.58
C ALA A 200 -15.74 -11.82 -5.68
N VAL A 201 -15.31 -11.15 -6.75
CA VAL A 201 -15.77 -9.80 -7.09
C VAL A 201 -16.66 -9.89 -8.32
N TYR A 202 -17.86 -9.36 -8.19
CA TYR A 202 -18.84 -9.27 -9.26
C TYR A 202 -18.96 -7.82 -9.70
N ASN A 203 -19.11 -7.63 -11.00
CA ASN A 203 -19.31 -6.34 -11.66
C ASN A 203 -20.77 -6.19 -12.09
N TRP A 204 -21.30 -4.98 -11.94
CA TRP A 204 -22.57 -4.59 -12.53
C TRP A 204 -22.38 -4.28 -14.02
N PRO A 205 -23.03 -5.00 -14.94
CA PRO A 205 -22.81 -4.73 -16.36
C PRO A 205 -23.42 -3.38 -16.77
N ALA A 206 -22.61 -2.55 -17.44
CA ALA A 206 -22.97 -1.17 -17.78
C ALA A 206 -24.18 -1.03 -18.74
N ASP A 207 -24.58 -2.11 -19.41
CA ASP A 207 -25.75 -2.16 -20.29
C ASP A 207 -27.05 -2.54 -19.56
N LYS A 208 -26.98 -2.87 -18.27
CA LYS A 208 -28.14 -3.21 -17.45
C LYS A 208 -28.76 -1.95 -16.82
N PRO A 209 -30.09 -1.95 -16.62
CA PRO A 209 -30.72 -0.90 -15.81
C PRO A 209 -30.19 -1.00 -14.37
N GLN A 210 -30.38 0.03 -13.56
CA GLN A 210 -29.85 0.04 -12.19
C GLN A 210 -30.65 -0.85 -11.22
N ASP A 211 -31.79 -1.42 -11.63
CA ASP A 211 -32.58 -2.34 -10.84
C ASP A 211 -32.35 -3.80 -11.25
N GLY A 212 -32.17 -4.70 -10.28
CA GLY A 212 -32.06 -6.14 -10.53
C GLY A 212 -30.99 -6.85 -9.70
N TRP A 213 -30.57 -8.02 -10.19
CA TRP A 213 -29.64 -8.95 -9.52
C TRP A 213 -28.63 -9.57 -10.49
N GLU A 214 -28.26 -8.85 -11.54
CA GLU A 214 -27.53 -9.39 -12.69
C GLU A 214 -26.01 -9.21 -12.58
N TRP A 215 -25.47 -9.51 -11.40
CA TRP A 215 -24.04 -9.45 -11.11
C TRP A 215 -23.26 -10.48 -11.93
N VAL A 216 -22.15 -10.05 -12.54
CA VAL A 216 -21.28 -10.92 -13.35
C VAL A 216 -19.93 -11.02 -12.69
N GLU A 217 -19.45 -12.24 -12.45
CA GLU A 217 -18.12 -12.46 -11.86
C GLU A 217 -17.06 -11.79 -12.75
N ALA A 218 -16.25 -10.93 -12.12
CA ALA A 218 -15.19 -10.18 -12.76
C ALA A 218 -13.81 -10.60 -12.23
N VAL A 219 -13.74 -10.97 -10.95
CA VAL A 219 -12.55 -11.54 -10.33
C VAL A 219 -12.96 -12.80 -9.56
N PRO A 220 -12.40 -13.97 -9.89
CA PRO A 220 -12.79 -15.21 -9.24
C PRO A 220 -12.30 -15.26 -7.78
N ALA A 221 -12.99 -16.10 -7.00
CA ALA A 221 -12.57 -16.52 -5.67
C ALA A 221 -11.11 -17.02 -5.65
N GLY A 222 -10.38 -16.74 -4.57
CA GLY A 222 -8.99 -17.17 -4.41
C GLY A 222 -7.96 -16.40 -5.26
N SER A 223 -8.36 -15.30 -5.89
CA SER A 223 -7.47 -14.40 -6.66
C SER A 223 -6.45 -13.64 -5.80
N GLY A 224 -6.60 -13.66 -4.48
CA GLY A 224 -5.81 -12.85 -3.54
C GLY A 224 -6.23 -11.37 -3.51
N ILE A 225 -7.35 -11.01 -4.14
CA ILE A 225 -7.89 -9.65 -4.10
C ILE A 225 -8.26 -9.20 -2.68
N ILE A 226 -8.63 -10.13 -1.81
CA ILE A 226 -8.96 -9.85 -0.42
C ILE A 226 -8.04 -10.61 0.52
N SER A 227 -7.57 -9.90 1.54
CA SER A 227 -6.97 -10.49 2.74
C SER A 227 -7.81 -10.14 3.95
N MET A 228 -7.97 -11.06 4.89
CA MET A 228 -8.74 -10.85 6.12
C MET A 228 -7.96 -11.36 7.33
N SER A 229 -8.07 -10.66 8.46
CA SER A 229 -7.52 -11.12 9.72
C SER A 229 -8.32 -12.29 10.28
N GLU A 230 -7.81 -12.91 11.34
CA GLU A 230 -8.67 -13.72 12.20
C GLU A 230 -9.83 -12.88 12.76
N VAL A 231 -11.00 -13.51 12.90
CA VAL A 231 -12.16 -12.91 13.57
C VAL A 231 -11.94 -12.96 15.09
N LYS A 232 -11.89 -11.79 15.75
CA LYS A 232 -11.65 -11.70 17.19
C LYS A 232 -12.92 -11.38 17.96
N THR A 233 -13.31 -12.28 18.87
CA THR A 233 -14.38 -12.01 19.84
C THR A 233 -13.95 -10.97 20.86
N VAL A 234 -14.75 -9.92 21.01
CA VAL A 234 -14.49 -8.83 21.98
C VAL A 234 -15.49 -8.79 23.12
N SER A 235 -16.73 -9.25 22.93
CA SER A 235 -17.72 -9.36 24.00
C SER A 235 -18.90 -10.24 23.59
N GLY A 236 -19.10 -11.36 24.27
CA GLY A 236 -20.20 -12.28 23.94
C GLY A 236 -20.13 -12.73 22.49
N THR A 237 -21.10 -12.34 21.67
CA THR A 237 -21.18 -12.63 20.23
C THR A 237 -20.61 -11.51 19.35
N ILE A 238 -20.17 -10.40 19.95
CA ILE A 238 -19.58 -9.28 19.23
C ILE A 238 -18.14 -9.60 18.87
N VAL A 239 -17.83 -9.46 17.59
CA VAL A 239 -16.51 -9.69 17.01
C VAL A 239 -15.99 -8.46 16.28
N GLN A 240 -14.68 -8.45 16.07
CA GLN A 240 -13.95 -7.51 15.23
C GLN A 240 -13.12 -8.27 14.21
N LEU A 241 -12.98 -7.70 13.02
CA LEU A 241 -12.04 -8.15 12.01
C LEU A 241 -11.58 -6.96 11.17
N GLU A 242 -10.49 -7.15 10.46
CA GLU A 242 -10.03 -6.24 9.43
C GLU A 242 -9.74 -6.98 8.14
N ALA A 243 -9.87 -6.28 7.02
CA ALA A 243 -9.62 -6.80 5.70
C ALA A 243 -8.99 -5.74 4.81
N SER A 244 -8.33 -6.18 3.73
CA SER A 244 -7.86 -5.31 2.66
C SER A 244 -8.35 -5.81 1.32
N ILE A 245 -8.58 -4.88 0.39
CA ILE A 245 -8.77 -5.12 -1.03
C ILE A 245 -7.53 -4.60 -1.77
N VAL A 246 -6.96 -5.39 -2.66
CA VAL A 246 -5.90 -4.97 -3.59
C VAL A 246 -6.51 -4.15 -4.72
N LYS A 247 -6.20 -2.85 -4.79
CA LYS A 247 -6.77 -1.95 -5.80
C LYS A 247 -6.44 -2.36 -7.23
N GLU A 248 -5.23 -2.86 -7.45
CA GLU A 248 -4.76 -3.29 -8.77
C GLU A 248 -5.58 -4.46 -9.35
N LEU A 249 -6.17 -5.27 -8.48
CA LEU A 249 -6.99 -6.41 -8.90
C LEU A 249 -8.45 -6.03 -9.14
N LEU A 250 -8.88 -4.82 -8.77
CA LEU A 250 -10.21 -4.33 -9.14
C LEU A 250 -10.24 -3.97 -10.63
N PRO A 251 -11.22 -4.43 -11.42
CA PRO A 251 -11.29 -4.17 -12.86
C PRO A 251 -11.52 -2.69 -13.25
N ALA A 252 -11.72 -1.80 -12.27
CA ALA A 252 -12.09 -0.41 -12.48
C ALA A 252 -10.92 0.57 -12.35
N THR A 253 -11.04 1.67 -13.08
CA THR A 253 -10.40 2.92 -12.68
C THR A 253 -11.14 3.47 -11.47
N LEU A 254 -10.49 3.46 -10.31
CA LEU A 254 -11.07 4.03 -9.10
C LEU A 254 -10.99 5.56 -9.13
N ALA A 255 -12.12 6.22 -8.85
CA ALA A 255 -12.12 7.66 -8.61
C ALA A 255 -11.37 8.02 -7.31
N ASN A 256 -10.98 9.28 -7.16
CA ASN A 256 -10.32 9.76 -5.92
C ASN A 256 -11.20 9.59 -4.66
N GLN A 257 -12.50 9.47 -4.85
CA GLN A 257 -13.47 9.13 -3.82
C GLN A 257 -14.39 8.04 -4.38
N ILE A 258 -14.76 7.09 -3.51
CA ILE A 258 -15.68 5.99 -3.82
C ILE A 258 -16.77 5.91 -2.75
N GLY A 259 -17.87 5.23 -3.08
CA GLY A 259 -18.91 4.88 -2.10
C GLY A 259 -18.76 3.43 -1.65
N ILE A 260 -18.85 3.18 -0.35
CA ILE A 260 -18.83 1.82 0.23
C ILE A 260 -20.09 1.58 1.06
N GLY A 261 -20.72 0.44 0.85
CA GLY A 261 -21.80 -0.08 1.69
C GLY A 261 -21.46 -1.49 2.12
N VAL A 262 -21.73 -1.82 3.38
CA VAL A 262 -21.61 -3.19 3.88
C VAL A 262 -22.98 -3.67 4.31
N PHE A 263 -23.36 -4.84 3.82
CA PHE A 263 -24.61 -5.51 4.14
C PHE A 263 -24.32 -6.88 4.76
N SER A 264 -25.15 -7.27 5.71
CA SER A 264 -25.13 -8.60 6.29
C SER A 264 -26.54 -9.19 6.32
N SER A 265 -26.62 -10.49 6.07
CA SER A 265 -27.84 -11.27 6.26
C SER A 265 -27.58 -12.51 7.11
N ASN A 266 -28.64 -13.16 7.57
CA ASN A 266 -28.56 -14.46 8.23
C ASN A 266 -28.57 -15.61 7.21
N ALA A 267 -28.52 -16.86 7.67
CA ALA A 267 -28.51 -18.04 6.79
C ALA A 267 -29.78 -18.19 5.92
N ASP A 268 -30.87 -17.52 6.29
CA ASP A 268 -32.14 -17.49 5.54
C ASP A 268 -32.23 -16.25 4.62
N TRP A 269 -31.12 -15.52 4.42
CA TRP A 269 -31.04 -14.28 3.64
C TRP A 269 -31.87 -13.13 4.17
N ALA A 270 -32.33 -13.19 5.43
CA ALA A 270 -32.99 -12.06 6.05
C ALA A 270 -31.98 -10.98 6.43
N GLU A 271 -32.31 -9.72 6.17
CA GLU A 271 -31.49 -8.57 6.52
C GLU A 271 -31.21 -8.54 8.02
N THR A 272 -29.94 -8.47 8.39
CA THR A 272 -29.54 -8.39 9.80
C THR A 272 -28.76 -7.14 10.12
N GLY A 273 -28.06 -6.56 9.14
CA GLY A 273 -27.20 -5.41 9.33
C GLY A 273 -26.93 -4.72 8.01
N SER A 274 -26.82 -3.41 8.05
CA SER A 274 -26.21 -2.63 6.98
C SER A 274 -25.47 -1.45 7.61
N LEU A 275 -24.44 -0.95 6.93
CA LEU A 275 -23.83 0.34 7.20
C LEU A 275 -23.44 1.00 5.87
N PRO A 276 -23.64 2.32 5.70
CA PRO A 276 -24.09 3.27 6.73
C PRO A 276 -25.63 3.37 6.92
N SER A 277 -26.44 2.81 6.03
CA SER A 277 -27.88 2.66 6.27
C SER A 277 -28.10 1.65 7.39
N VAL A 278 -29.02 1.87 8.32
CA VAL A 278 -29.15 1.04 9.55
C VAL A 278 -30.58 0.55 9.78
N SER A 279 -31.37 0.59 8.71
CA SER A 279 -32.79 0.34 8.77
C SER A 279 -33.27 -0.45 7.56
N ALA A 280 -34.33 -1.25 7.76
CA ALA A 280 -34.95 -2.04 6.71
C ALA A 280 -35.51 -1.17 5.57
N GLU A 281 -35.81 -1.79 4.43
CA GLU A 281 -36.23 -1.18 3.16
C GLU A 281 -37.30 -0.05 3.28
N SER A 282 -38.19 -0.13 4.27
CA SER A 282 -39.30 0.81 4.50
C SER A 282 -38.94 2.09 5.27
N GLU A 283 -37.67 2.28 5.66
CA GLU A 283 -37.20 3.35 6.55
C GLU A 283 -36.18 4.28 5.86
N ILE A 284 -35.60 5.24 6.62
CA ILE A 284 -34.67 6.27 6.09
C ILE A 284 -33.40 5.60 5.56
N LYS A 285 -33.14 5.72 4.26
CA LYS A 285 -31.92 5.20 3.62
C LYS A 285 -30.81 6.24 3.66
N ALA A 286 -29.61 5.79 4.00
CA ALA A 286 -28.40 6.61 3.86
C ALA A 286 -27.74 6.34 2.50
N PRO A 287 -27.02 7.31 1.91
CA PRO A 287 -26.11 7.03 0.80
C PRO A 287 -24.98 6.10 1.25
N LEU A 288 -24.23 5.55 0.31
CA LEU A 288 -22.99 4.82 0.64
C LEU A 288 -21.99 5.69 1.42
N LEU A 289 -21.15 5.06 2.23
CA LEU A 289 -20.08 5.71 2.98
C LEU A 289 -19.03 6.23 1.99
N THR A 290 -18.82 7.55 1.95
CA THR A 290 -17.78 8.16 1.10
C THR A 290 -16.39 7.87 1.66
N VAL A 291 -15.53 7.29 0.82
CA VAL A 291 -14.14 6.92 1.16
C VAL A 291 -13.20 7.65 0.21
N LYS A 292 -12.17 8.29 0.74
CA LYS A 292 -11.09 8.87 -0.08
C LYS A 292 -10.04 7.82 -0.37
N LEU A 293 -9.62 7.73 -1.62
CA LEU A 293 -8.59 6.78 -2.04
C LEU A 293 -7.18 7.35 -2.10
N ASN A 294 -7.05 8.69 -1.98
CA ASN A 294 -5.81 9.46 -1.96
C ASN A 294 -5.87 10.56 -0.88
#